data_AF-A0A954L8I0-F1
#
_entry.id   AF-A0A954L8I0-F1
#
_cell.length_a   1.000
_cell.length_b   1.000
_cell.length_c   1.000
_cell.angle_alpha   90.00
_cell.angle_beta   90.00
_cell.angle_gamma   90.00
#
_symmetry.space_group_name_H-M   'P 1'
#
loop_
_entity.id
_entity.type
_entity.pdbx_description
1 polymer ?
#
loop_
_entity_poly.entity_id
_entity_poly.type
_entity_poly.pdbx_seq_one_letter_code
_entity_poly.pdbx_strand_id
1 'polypeptide(L)' 'MSENPRCRILPEAGHQVSFQIDGREVLRWHEGRDYPRPYFYPVVGPSGQSLTR' A
#
# COMPACT_ATOMS: atom_id res chain seq x y z
N MET A 1 5.69 0.41 26.24
CA MET A 1 6.22 0.32 24.86
C MET A 1 5.02 0.19 23.96
N SER A 2 4.75 1.15 23.07
CA SER A 2 3.61 1.03 22.16
C SER A 2 3.90 -0.11 21.20
N GLU A 3 3.13 -1.19 21.30
CA GLU A 3 3.22 -2.33 20.40
C GLU A 3 2.78 -1.86 19.02
N ASN A 4 3.72 -1.83 18.08
CA ASN A 4 3.42 -1.44 16.72
C ASN A 4 2.55 -2.56 16.10
N PRO A 5 1.32 -2.29 15.65
CA PRO A 5 0.46 -3.32 15.13
C PRO A 5 1.10 -3.96 13.90
N ARG A 6 1.02 -5.29 13.81
CA ARG A 6 1.55 -6.07 12.68
C ARG A 6 1.03 -5.56 11.34
N CYS A 7 -0.25 -5.21 11.28
CA CYS A 7 -0.88 -4.63 10.10
C CYS A 7 -1.07 -3.12 10.29
N ARG A 8 -0.67 -2.33 9.31
CA ARG A 8 -0.84 -0.87 9.30
C ARG A 8 -1.39 -0.37 7.99
N ILE A 9 -2.13 0.72 8.07
CA ILE A 9 -2.62 1.49 6.93
C ILE A 9 -2.13 2.91 7.15
N LEU A 10 -1.22 3.38 6.30
CA LEU A 10 -0.55 4.67 6.44
C LEU A 10 -0.92 5.57 5.26
N PRO A 11 -1.32 6.84 5.49
CA PRO A 11 -1.48 7.79 4.40
C PRO A 11 -0.12 8.16 3.82
N GLU A 12 -0.06 8.32 2.51
CA GLU A 12 1.11 8.75 1.76
C GLU A 12 0.78 10.03 0.97
N ALA A 13 1.81 10.75 0.54
CA ALA A 13 1.63 11.91 -0.32
C ALA A 13 0.97 11.53 -1.67
N GLY A 14 0.26 12.47 -2.28
CA GLY A 14 -0.34 12.25 -3.60
C GLY A 14 -1.51 11.27 -3.56
N HIS A 15 -2.40 11.40 -2.57
CA HIS A 15 -3.66 10.65 -2.51
C HIS A 15 -3.46 9.13 -2.53
N GLN A 16 -2.50 8.69 -1.74
CA GLN A 16 -2.06 7.29 -1.66
C GLN A 16 -2.19 6.75 -0.24
N VAL A 17 -2.40 5.44 -0.14
CA VAL A 17 -2.47 4.73 1.14
C VAL A 17 -1.63 3.45 1.06
N SER A 18 -0.65 3.33 1.96
CA SER A 18 0.23 2.18 2.10
C SER A 18 -0.35 1.16 3.07
N PHE A 19 -0.57 -0.07 2.61
CA PHE A 19 -0.93 -1.20 3.45
C PHE A 19 0.33 -1.99 3.77
N GLN A 20 0.65 -2.12 5.06
CA GLN A 20 1.87 -2.75 5.53
C GLN A 20 1.58 -3.95 6.42
N ILE A 21 2.35 -5.02 6.25
CA ILE A 21 2.42 -6.17 7.14
C ILE A 21 3.88 -6.29 7.61
N ASP A 22 4.10 -6.35 8.92
CA ASP A 22 5.44 -6.45 9.52
C ASP A 22 6.38 -5.32 9.03
N GLY A 23 5.80 -4.12 8.83
CA GLY A 23 6.51 -2.93 8.35
C GLY A 23 6.80 -2.88 6.83
N ARG A 24 6.40 -3.90 6.07
CA ARG A 24 6.61 -3.99 4.62
C ARG A 24 5.33 -3.65 3.86
N GLU A 25 5.40 -2.78 2.87
CA GLU A 25 4.27 -2.51 1.96
C GLU A 25 3.93 -3.76 1.14
N VAL A 26 2.66 -4.18 1.23
CA VAL A 26 2.10 -5.32 0.47
C VAL A 26 1.09 -4.87 -0.57
N LEU A 27 0.52 -3.68 -0.41
CA LEU A 27 -0.46 -3.09 -1.30
C LEU A 27 -0.40 -1.57 -1.17
N ARG A 28 -0.56 -0.87 -2.28
CA ARG A 28 -0.84 0.57 -2.27
C ARG A 28 -2.10 0.91 -3.02
N TRP A 29 -2.95 1.69 -2.37
CA TRP A 29 -4.14 2.26 -2.96
C TRP A 29 -3.86 3.68 -3.44
N HIS A 30 -4.15 3.95 -4.71
CA HIS A 30 -4.16 5.28 -5.30
C HIS A 30 -5.62 5.71 -5.45
N GLU A 31 -6.07 6.69 -4.66
CA GLU A 31 -7.43 7.24 -4.73
C GLU A 31 -7.51 8.57 -5.48
N GLY A 32 -6.35 9.18 -5.75
CA GLY A 32 -6.25 10.51 -6.34
C GLY A 32 -7.00 10.70 -7.66
N ARG A 33 -7.52 11.91 -7.84
CA ARG A 33 -8.29 12.33 -9.03
C ARG A 33 -7.44 12.51 -10.28
N ASP A 34 -6.11 12.38 -10.17
CA ASP A 34 -5.18 12.46 -11.29
C ASP A 34 -5.33 11.27 -12.26
N TYR A 35 -6.06 10.23 -11.86
CA TYR A 35 -6.35 9.04 -12.67
C TYR A 35 -7.86 8.83 -12.86
N PRO A 36 -8.30 8.17 -13.95
CA PRO A 36 -9.72 8.00 -14.27
C PRO A 36 -10.53 7.25 -13.21
N ARG A 37 -9.86 6.43 -12.37
CA ARG A 37 -10.47 5.68 -11.28
C ARG A 37 -9.39 5.25 -10.27
N PRO A 38 -9.78 4.99 -9.02
CA PRO A 38 -8.85 4.41 -8.05
C PRO A 38 -8.31 3.06 -8.50
N TYR A 39 -7.06 2.76 -8.12
CA TYR A 39 -6.41 1.51 -8.48
C TYR A 39 -5.40 1.07 -7.41
N PHE A 40 -4.97 -0.17 -7.54
CA PHE A 40 -3.99 -0.80 -6.66
C PHE A 40 -2.67 -0.99 -7.39
N TYR A 41 -1.61 -0.34 -6.91
CA TYR A 41 -0.27 -0.54 -7.43
C TYR A 41 0.81 0.02 -6.48
N PRO A 42 1.85 -0.75 -6.12
CA PRO A 42 2.00 -2.17 -6.43
C PRO A 42 1.06 -3.05 -5.58
N VAL A 43 0.76 -4.25 -6.08
CA VAL A 43 0.32 -5.39 -5.25
C VAL A 43 1.53 -6.30 -5.09
N VAL A 44 2.10 -6.45 -3.89
CA VAL A 44 3.36 -7.18 -3.67
C VAL A 44 3.06 -8.56 -3.10
N GLY A 45 3.44 -9.60 -3.86
CA GLY A 45 3.28 -10.99 -3.43
C GLY A 45 4.36 -11.44 -2.41
N PRO A 46 4.26 -12.66 -1.87
CA PRO A 46 5.22 -13.19 -0.90
C PRO A 46 6.67 -13.25 -1.38
N SER A 47 6.90 -13.35 -2.70
CA SER A 47 8.24 -13.29 -3.32
C SER A 47 8.85 -11.88 -3.29
N GLY A 48 8.08 -10.87 -2.86
CA GLY A 48 8.49 -9.47 -2.88
C GLY A 48 8.38 -8.79 -4.23
N GLN A 49 7.85 -9.47 -5.24
CA GLN A 49 7.62 -8.94 -6.57
C GLN A 49 6.21 -8.37 -6.69
N SER A 50 6.04 -7.35 -7.53
CA SER A 50 4.70 -6.88 -7.86
C SER A 50 3.97 -7.90 -8.74
N LEU A 51 2.71 -8.18 -8.39
CA LEU A 51 1.81 -9.08 -9.10
C LEU A 51 1.05 -8.36 -10.22
N THR A 52 1.03 -7.02 -10.20
CA THR A 52 0.46 -6.18 -11.24
C THR A 52 1.60 -5.60 -12.08
N ARG A 53 1.43 -5.66 -13.41
CA ARG A 53 2.43 -5.22 -14.39
C ARG A 53 2.21 -3.77 -14.77
#